data_AF-A0A3D8TZN6-F1
#
_entry.id   AF-A0A3D8TZN6-F1
#
_cell.length_a   1.000
_cell.length_b   1.000
_cell.length_c   1.000
_cell.angle_alpha   90.00
_cell.angle_beta   90.00
_cell.angle_gamma   90.00
#
_symmetry.space_group_name_H-M   'P 1'
#
loop_
_entity.id
_entity.type
_entity.pdbx_description
1 polymer ?
#
loop_
_entity_poly.entity_id
_entity_poly.type
_entity_poly.pdbx_seq_one_letter_code
_entity_poly.pdbx_strand_id
1 'polypeptide(L)'
;MTTILSAVAIIALLWTTLSALPAGLEARMPLPYMIALTPLLWVPLMILAAVAAWQHEWTAMSLLIVVALIASSQRINYWGTSIDPAGKRKESHRETARETTSPTLSKSHNSNTSGTSNTPKEGPETISDGHCETTRETLSPQFSVMTMNCRYGRADAAEIIRNIRERNISVLALQEVTDDLITRLTEADINELLPYHQFGDAK
;
A
#
# COMPACT_ATOMS: atom_id res chain seq x y z
N MET A 1 -17.80 -7.55 -43.20
CA MET A 1 -17.85 -6.68 -42.00
C MET A 1 -17.83 -7.51 -40.73
N THR A 2 -18.69 -8.52 -40.60
CA THR A 2 -18.71 -9.50 -39.50
C THR A 2 -17.37 -10.16 -39.20
N THR A 3 -16.68 -10.69 -40.21
CA THR A 3 -15.38 -11.37 -40.05
C THR A 3 -14.31 -10.46 -39.46
N ILE A 4 -14.31 -9.17 -39.83
CA ILE A 4 -13.36 -8.17 -39.32
C ILE A 4 -13.68 -7.84 -37.86
N LEU A 5 -14.95 -7.58 -37.53
CA LEU A 5 -15.36 -7.28 -36.15
C LEU A 5 -15.10 -8.46 -35.21
N SER A 6 -15.39 -9.69 -35.66
CA SER A 6 -15.09 -10.90 -34.91
C SER A 6 -13.58 -11.13 -34.74
N ALA A 7 -12.78 -10.87 -35.77
CA ALA A 7 -11.32 -10.95 -35.67
C ALA A 7 -10.77 -9.95 -34.65
N VAL A 8 -11.26 -8.70 -34.67
CA VAL A 8 -10.89 -7.68 -33.69
C VAL A 8 -11.27 -8.09 -32.26
N ALA A 9 -12.46 -8.69 -32.08
CA ALA A 9 -12.89 -9.18 -30.78
C ALA A 9 -12.01 -10.34 -30.27
N ILE A 10 -11.59 -11.26 -31.15
CA ILE A 10 -10.67 -12.36 -30.81
C ILE A 10 -9.29 -11.83 -30.43
N ILE A 11 -8.77 -10.85 -31.18
CA ILE A 11 -7.48 -10.20 -30.86
C ILE A 11 -7.56 -9.50 -29.50
N ALA A 12 -8.65 -8.79 -29.24
CA ALA A 12 -8.87 -8.12 -27.96
C ALA A 12 -9.01 -9.13 -26.81
N LEU A 13 -9.68 -10.27 -27.03
CA LEU A 13 -9.74 -11.36 -26.06
C LEU A 13 -8.34 -11.91 -25.75
N LEU A 14 -7.55 -12.22 -26.78
CA LEU A 14 -6.15 -12.65 -26.63
C LEU A 14 -5.31 -11.63 -25.85
N TRP A 15 -5.49 -10.34 -26.14
CA TRP A 15 -4.85 -9.26 -25.40
C TRP A 15 -5.22 -9.27 -23.91
N THR A 16 -6.51 -9.42 -23.59
CA THR A 16 -6.95 -9.51 -22.18
C THR A 16 -6.37 -10.72 -21.47
N THR A 17 -6.18 -11.86 -22.17
CA THR A 17 -5.54 -13.05 -21.59
C THR A 17 -4.03 -12.91 -21.41
N LEU A 18 -3.36 -12.07 -22.22
CA LEU A 18 -1.93 -11.75 -22.04
C LEU A 18 -1.65 -11.04 -20.72
N SER A 19 -2.66 -10.38 -20.14
CA SER A 19 -2.56 -9.72 -18.83
C SER A 19 -2.60 -10.70 -17.65
N ALA A 20 -2.86 -11.99 -17.90
CA ALA A 20 -2.89 -13.06 -16.90
C ALA A 20 -1.60 -13.92 -16.89
N LEU A 21 -0.50 -13.42 -17.47
CA LEU A 21 0.77 -14.14 -17.47
C LEU A 21 1.36 -14.27 -16.05
N PRO A 22 1.99 -15.41 -15.72
CA PRO A 22 2.60 -15.64 -14.42
C PRO A 22 3.84 -14.76 -14.22
N ALA A 23 4.06 -14.35 -12.96
CA ALA A 23 5.11 -13.43 -12.57
C ALA A 23 6.50 -13.88 -13.08
N GLY A 24 7.09 -13.08 -13.95
CA GLY A 24 8.43 -13.26 -14.52
C GLY A 24 8.47 -13.35 -16.05
N LEU A 25 7.37 -13.69 -16.72
CA LEU A 25 7.32 -13.71 -18.19
C LEU A 25 6.97 -12.32 -18.77
N GLU A 26 6.22 -11.52 -18.01
CA GLU A 26 5.81 -10.16 -18.32
C GLU A 26 6.95 -9.14 -18.24
N ALA A 27 8.08 -9.47 -17.59
CA ALA A 27 9.22 -8.56 -17.45
C ALA A 27 9.96 -8.30 -18.79
N ARG A 28 9.68 -9.08 -19.83
CA ARG A 28 10.32 -8.93 -21.15
C ARG A 28 9.61 -7.86 -21.98
N MET A 29 10.34 -6.82 -22.36
CA MET A 29 9.85 -5.79 -23.27
C MET A 29 9.40 -6.44 -24.60
N PRO A 30 8.23 -6.08 -25.18
CA PRO A 30 7.34 -4.96 -24.85
C PRO A 30 6.11 -5.31 -23.97
N LEU A 31 6.07 -6.49 -23.35
CA LEU A 31 4.90 -7.00 -22.63
C LEU A 31 4.37 -6.08 -21.52
N PRO A 32 5.20 -5.41 -20.69
CA PRO A 32 4.69 -4.51 -19.64
C PRO A 32 3.83 -3.38 -20.17
N TYR A 33 4.20 -2.83 -21.33
CA TYR A 33 3.45 -1.73 -21.96
C TYR A 33 2.09 -2.21 -22.46
N MET A 34 2.02 -3.40 -23.06
CA MET A 34 0.76 -3.95 -23.58
C MET A 34 -0.24 -4.25 -22.45
N ILE A 35 0.23 -4.79 -21.33
CA ILE A 35 -0.60 -5.08 -20.15
C ILE A 35 -1.11 -3.77 -19.52
N ALA A 36 -0.29 -2.72 -19.48
CA ALA A 36 -0.71 -1.41 -18.98
C ALA A 36 -1.84 -0.77 -19.81
N LEU A 37 -1.99 -1.12 -21.09
CA LEU A 37 -3.07 -0.64 -21.95
C LEU A 37 -4.38 -1.43 -21.82
N THR A 38 -4.36 -2.64 -21.26
CA THR A 38 -5.56 -3.46 -21.06
C THR A 38 -6.72 -2.74 -20.36
N PRO A 39 -6.54 -1.97 -19.28
CA PRO A 39 -7.64 -1.22 -18.64
C PRO A 39 -8.23 -0.10 -19.51
N LEU A 40 -7.57 0.31 -20.59
CA LEU A 40 -8.09 1.30 -21.55
C LEU A 40 -8.88 0.66 -22.70
N LEU A 41 -8.72 -0.65 -22.91
CA LEU A 41 -9.24 -1.38 -24.07
C LEU A 41 -10.77 -1.38 -24.17
N TRP A 42 -11.49 -1.20 -23.07
CA TRP A 42 -12.96 -1.18 -23.07
C TRP A 42 -13.54 -0.02 -23.90
N VAL A 43 -12.87 1.14 -23.95
CA VAL A 43 -13.36 2.33 -24.69
C VAL A 43 -13.48 2.06 -26.20
N PRO A 44 -12.42 1.65 -26.91
CA PRO A 44 -12.53 1.34 -28.34
C PRO A 44 -13.46 0.14 -28.61
N LEU A 45 -13.52 -0.84 -27.71
CA LEU A 45 -14.45 -1.97 -27.86
C LEU A 45 -15.91 -1.55 -27.79
N MET A 46 -16.27 -0.62 -26.90
CA MET A 46 -17.63 -0.07 -26.83
C MET A 46 -18.00 0.73 -28.08
N ILE A 47 -17.05 1.48 -28.64
CA ILE A 47 -17.26 2.20 -29.92
C ILE A 47 -17.52 1.21 -31.05
N LEU A 48 -16.71 0.14 -31.14
CA LEU A 48 -16.90 -0.90 -32.15
C LEU A 48 -18.22 -1.67 -31.94
N ALA A 49 -18.63 -1.90 -30.70
CA ALA A 49 -19.91 -2.52 -30.39
C ALA A 49 -21.08 -1.65 -30.86
N ALA A 50 -21.00 -0.31 -30.71
CA ALA A 50 -22.00 0.61 -31.24
C ALA A 50 -22.06 0.60 -32.78
N VAL A 51 -20.90 0.52 -33.44
CA VAL A 51 -20.82 0.36 -34.91
C VAL A 51 -21.39 -0.98 -35.36
N ALA A 52 -21.16 -2.07 -34.62
CA ALA A 52 -21.74 -3.37 -34.89
C ALA A 52 -23.27 -3.37 -34.73
N ALA A 53 -23.79 -2.68 -33.71
CA ALA A 53 -25.23 -2.50 -33.51
C ALA A 53 -25.88 -1.72 -34.66
N TRP A 54 -25.21 -0.66 -35.15
CA TRP A 54 -25.67 0.10 -36.32
C TRP A 54 -25.73 -0.75 -37.60
N GLN A 55 -24.81 -1.70 -37.75
CA GLN A 55 -24.80 -2.65 -38.87
C GLN A 55 -25.73 -3.86 -38.67
N HIS A 56 -26.50 -3.90 -37.57
CA HIS A 56 -27.37 -5.02 -37.19
C HIS A 56 -26.66 -6.37 -37.02
N GLU A 57 -25.37 -6.35 -36.68
CA GLU A 57 -24.54 -7.55 -36.49
C GLU A 57 -24.50 -7.98 -35.01
N TRP A 58 -25.57 -8.66 -34.58
CA TRP A 58 -25.81 -9.01 -33.17
C TRP A 58 -24.74 -9.92 -32.55
N THR A 59 -24.18 -10.85 -33.31
CA THR A 59 -23.17 -11.80 -32.84
C THR A 59 -21.84 -11.12 -32.52
N ALA A 60 -21.38 -10.25 -33.42
CA ALA A 60 -20.17 -9.45 -33.23
C ALA A 60 -20.35 -8.44 -32.09
N MET A 61 -21.52 -7.81 -31.99
CA MET A 61 -21.85 -6.89 -30.90
C MET A 61 -21.77 -7.58 -29.53
N SER A 62 -22.41 -8.75 -29.38
CA SER A 62 -22.39 -9.53 -28.14
C SER A 62 -20.96 -9.90 -27.72
N LEU A 63 -20.16 -10.38 -28.67
CA LEU A 63 -18.76 -10.75 -28.42
C LEU A 63 -17.92 -9.54 -27.97
N LEU A 64 -18.07 -8.38 -28.61
CA LEU A 64 -17.36 -7.15 -28.24
C LEU A 64 -17.75 -6.66 -26.85
N ILE A 65 -19.04 -6.74 -26.49
CA ILE A 65 -19.54 -6.36 -25.15
C ILE A 65 -18.95 -7.29 -24.09
N VAL A 66 -18.93 -8.60 -24.31
CA VAL A 66 -18.35 -9.56 -23.37
C VAL A 66 -16.86 -9.27 -23.13
N VAL A 67 -16.08 -9.03 -24.19
CA VAL A 67 -14.65 -8.69 -24.06
C VAL A 67 -14.44 -7.34 -23.36
N ALA A 68 -15.30 -6.34 -23.63
CA ALA A 68 -15.25 -5.05 -22.95
C ALA A 68 -15.54 -5.17 -21.44
N LEU A 69 -16.48 -6.04 -21.05
CA LEU A 69 -16.79 -6.32 -19.64
C LEU A 69 -15.62 -7.02 -18.93
N ILE A 70 -14.97 -7.99 -19.59
CA ILE A 70 -13.77 -8.65 -19.06
C ILE A 70 -12.64 -7.63 -18.82
N ALA A 71 -12.37 -6.77 -19.82
CA ALA A 71 -11.36 -5.71 -19.71
C ALA A 71 -11.69 -4.68 -18.60
N SER A 72 -12.97 -4.32 -18.46
CA SER A 72 -13.43 -3.40 -17.40
C SER A 72 -13.35 -4.02 -16.01
N SER A 73 -13.66 -5.31 -15.86
CA SER A 73 -13.57 -6.02 -14.58
C SER A 73 -12.14 -6.04 -14.03
N GLN A 74 -11.14 -6.20 -14.89
CA GLN A 74 -9.73 -6.11 -14.48
C GLN A 74 -9.37 -4.72 -13.93
N ARG A 75 -9.94 -3.64 -14.49
CA ARG A 75 -9.78 -2.29 -13.95
C ARG A 75 -10.44 -2.14 -12.59
N ILE A 76 -11.63 -2.73 -12.40
CA ILE A 76 -12.35 -2.70 -11.12
C ILE A 76 -11.58 -3.48 -10.05
N ASN A 77 -10.91 -4.59 -10.37
CA ASN A 77 -10.05 -5.27 -9.39
C ASN A 77 -8.79 -4.46 -9.02
N TYR A 78 -8.28 -3.63 -9.94
CA TYR A 78 -7.13 -2.76 -9.67
C TYR A 78 -7.52 -1.51 -8.86
N TRP A 79 -8.75 -0.99 -9.05
CA TRP A 79 -9.24 0.24 -8.39
C TRP A 79 -10.27 0.03 -7.29
N GLY A 80 -10.84 -1.16 -7.20
CA GLY A 80 -11.93 -1.50 -6.28
C GLY A 80 -11.47 -2.58 -5.31
N THR A 81 -11.72 -2.47 -4.02
CA THR A 81 -12.32 -1.41 -3.22
C THR A 81 -11.90 -1.76 -1.80
N SER A 82 -11.19 -0.89 -1.08
CA SER A 82 -11.11 -1.01 0.38
C SER A 82 -12.47 -0.57 0.96
N ILE A 83 -13.52 -1.35 0.72
CA ILE A 83 -14.75 -1.23 1.49
C ILE A 83 -14.46 -1.91 2.82
N ASP A 84 -13.99 -1.11 3.76
CA ASP A 84 -14.06 -1.43 5.17
C ASP A 84 -15.56 -1.61 5.50
N PRO A 85 -16.01 -2.71 6.14
CA PRO A 85 -17.41 -2.91 6.52
C PRO A 85 -17.95 -1.80 7.44
N ALA A 86 -17.10 -0.93 7.96
CA ALA A 86 -17.45 0.21 8.77
C ALA A 86 -17.56 1.55 8.01
N GLY A 87 -18.07 1.59 6.78
CA GLY A 87 -18.71 2.79 6.17
C GLY A 87 -17.96 4.13 6.17
N LYS A 88 -16.67 4.17 6.51
CA LYS A 88 -15.86 5.39 6.51
C LYS A 88 -14.88 5.29 5.36
N ARG A 89 -15.25 5.96 4.27
CA ARG A 89 -14.39 6.24 3.12
C ARG A 89 -13.08 6.83 3.63
N LYS A 90 -12.04 6.02 3.80
CA LYS A 90 -10.66 6.52 3.92
C LYS A 90 -10.26 6.98 2.53
N GLU A 91 -10.48 8.26 2.26
CA GLU A 91 -9.76 8.96 1.20
C GLU A 91 -8.27 8.64 1.43
N SER A 92 -7.61 8.05 0.43
CA SER A 92 -6.16 7.89 0.44
C SER A 92 -5.58 9.29 0.45
N HIS A 93 -5.28 9.80 1.65
CA HIS A 93 -4.64 11.07 1.85
C HIS A 93 -3.18 10.90 1.43
N ARG A 94 -2.96 10.96 0.12
CA ARG A 94 -1.65 11.18 -0.47
C ARG A 94 -1.21 12.57 -0.01
N GLU A 95 -0.55 12.65 1.14
CA GLU A 95 0.08 13.87 1.65
C GLU A 95 1.19 14.30 0.67
N THR A 96 0.80 15.07 -0.34
CA THR A 96 1.74 15.87 -1.12
C THR A 96 1.72 17.24 -0.45
N ALA A 97 2.88 17.66 0.06
CA ALA A 97 3.09 18.87 0.82
C ALA A 97 2.31 20.09 0.31
N ARG A 98 1.51 20.72 1.18
CA ARG A 98 1.25 22.17 1.12
C ARG A 98 0.67 22.74 2.43
N GLU A 99 1.48 23.60 3.04
CA GLU A 99 1.18 24.83 3.79
C GLU A 99 0.31 24.81 5.08
N THR A 100 1.01 25.10 6.19
CA THR A 100 0.71 26.07 7.27
C THR A 100 -0.76 26.41 7.57
N THR A 101 -1.29 25.90 8.68
CA THR A 101 -1.81 26.72 9.80
C THR A 101 -2.08 25.86 11.04
N SER A 102 -1.51 26.24 12.19
CA SER A 102 -1.88 25.71 13.51
C SER A 102 -3.33 26.05 13.85
N PRO A 103 -3.99 25.23 14.70
CA PRO A 103 -4.36 25.78 16.01
C PRO A 103 -4.24 24.77 17.18
N THR A 104 -3.55 25.23 18.22
CA THR A 104 -4.07 25.43 19.59
C THR A 104 -4.88 24.32 20.29
N LEU A 105 -4.21 23.68 21.26
CA LEU A 105 -4.60 23.56 22.69
C LEU A 105 -5.99 22.97 23.06
N SER A 106 -5.98 21.78 23.67
CA SER A 106 -6.72 21.45 24.91
C SER A 106 -6.14 20.11 25.43
N LYS A 107 -5.38 20.04 26.54
CA LYS A 107 -5.68 20.18 27.98
C LYS A 107 -6.85 19.30 28.47
N SER A 108 -6.49 18.15 29.05
CA SER A 108 -7.19 17.50 30.17
C SER A 108 -6.18 16.54 30.83
N HIS A 109 -5.38 16.94 31.83
CA HIS A 109 -5.70 16.84 33.26
C HIS A 109 -6.68 15.71 33.62
N ASN A 110 -6.16 14.68 34.29
CA ASN A 110 -6.68 14.32 35.61
C ASN A 110 -5.58 13.68 36.47
N SER A 111 -5.21 14.43 37.50
CA SER A 111 -4.45 13.99 38.67
C SER A 111 -5.35 13.18 39.60
N ASN A 112 -4.79 12.18 40.29
CA ASN A 112 -5.08 11.98 41.71
C ASN A 112 -3.89 11.29 42.38
N THR A 113 -3.35 11.99 43.37
CA THR A 113 -2.28 11.62 44.30
C THR A 113 -2.90 11.50 45.69
N SER A 114 -2.63 10.41 46.42
CA SER A 114 -2.56 10.30 47.89
C SER A 114 -2.66 8.81 48.26
N GLY A 115 -1.91 8.19 49.17
CA GLY A 115 -0.87 8.59 50.10
C GLY A 115 -0.59 7.41 51.05
N THR A 116 0.66 7.31 51.51
CA THR A 116 1.08 6.96 52.89
C THR A 116 0.88 5.55 53.47
N SER A 117 2.01 4.81 53.55
CA SER A 117 2.57 3.92 54.60
C SER A 117 1.71 2.99 55.46
N ASN A 118 2.16 1.73 55.64
CA ASN A 118 2.64 1.15 56.91
C ASN A 118 3.11 -0.32 56.75
N THR A 119 4.18 -0.69 57.46
CA THR A 119 4.74 -2.06 57.67
C THR A 119 4.61 -2.43 59.17
N PRO A 120 5.01 -3.62 59.69
CA PRO A 120 4.82 -5.04 59.31
C PRO A 120 4.20 -5.89 60.47
N LYS A 121 3.62 -7.08 60.22
CA LYS A 121 3.49 -8.17 61.24
C LYS A 121 3.46 -9.57 60.62
N GLU A 122 4.23 -10.48 61.21
CA GLU A 122 4.41 -11.92 60.89
C GLU A 122 3.25 -12.82 61.37
N GLY A 123 3.05 -13.97 60.69
CA GLY A 123 2.32 -15.16 61.17
C GLY A 123 1.53 -15.90 60.06
N PRO A 124 1.38 -17.24 60.09
CA PRO A 124 1.86 -18.06 58.97
C PRO A 124 0.76 -18.87 58.22
N GLU A 125 1.17 -19.37 57.04
CA GLU A 125 0.63 -20.51 56.26
C GLU A 125 -0.77 -20.38 55.61
N THR A 126 -0.79 -20.27 54.28
CA THR A 126 -1.42 -21.30 53.42
C THR A 126 -0.93 -21.12 51.98
N ILE A 127 -0.26 -22.14 51.46
CA ILE A 127 0.10 -22.24 50.03
C ILE A 127 -1.21 -22.45 49.27
N SER A 128 -1.67 -21.39 48.60
CA SER A 128 -2.64 -21.49 47.52
C SER A 128 -1.95 -20.96 46.29
N ASP A 129 -1.55 -21.88 45.40
CA ASP A 129 -1.05 -21.60 44.05
C ASP A 129 -2.14 -20.88 43.26
N GLY A 130 -2.27 -19.57 43.52
CA GLY A 130 -2.96 -18.65 42.66
C GLY A 130 -2.04 -18.37 41.48
N HIS A 131 -2.35 -18.95 40.34
CA HIS A 131 -1.78 -18.59 39.05
C HIS A 131 -1.92 -17.07 38.86
N CYS A 132 -0.89 -16.33 39.22
CA CYS A 132 -0.77 -14.92 38.90
C CYS A 132 -0.52 -14.85 37.41
N GLU A 133 -1.60 -14.91 36.63
CA GLU A 133 -1.61 -14.34 35.30
C GLU A 133 -1.30 -12.87 35.50
N THR A 134 -0.01 -12.54 35.40
CA THR A 134 0.39 -11.19 35.08
C THR A 134 -0.27 -10.91 33.75
N THR A 135 -1.40 -10.20 33.80
CA THR A 135 -1.97 -9.50 32.65
C THR A 135 -0.86 -8.57 32.17
N ARG A 136 0.04 -9.10 31.34
CA ARG A 136 0.82 -8.30 30.42
C ARG A 136 -0.24 -7.66 29.55
N GLU A 137 -0.62 -6.43 29.90
CA GLU A 137 -1.14 -5.49 28.93
C GLU A 137 -0.09 -5.43 27.83
N THR A 138 -0.20 -6.36 26.89
CA THR A 138 0.52 -6.30 25.64
C THR A 138 -0.28 -5.28 24.86
N LEU A 139 -0.05 -3.99 25.17
CA LEU A 139 -0.39 -2.92 24.25
C LEU A 139 0.06 -3.43 22.88
N SER A 140 -0.87 -3.50 21.93
CA SER A 140 -0.50 -3.84 20.57
C SER A 140 0.62 -2.88 20.17
N PRO A 141 1.83 -3.36 19.84
CA PRO A 141 2.90 -2.48 19.44
C PRO A 141 2.44 -1.85 18.13
N GLN A 142 1.91 -0.63 18.20
CA GLN A 142 1.67 0.18 17.03
C GLN A 142 3.05 0.55 16.51
N PHE A 143 3.45 -0.08 15.41
CA PHE A 143 4.70 0.23 14.74
C PHE A 143 4.39 1.10 13.52
N SER A 144 5.16 2.17 13.35
CA SER A 144 5.02 3.07 12.21
C SER A 144 5.99 2.65 11.12
N VAL A 145 5.50 2.54 9.89
CA VAL A 145 6.30 2.17 8.72
C VAL A 145 6.42 3.38 7.80
N MET A 146 7.63 3.63 7.29
CA MET A 146 7.87 4.61 6.24
C MET A 146 8.47 3.90 5.02
N THR A 147 7.91 4.15 3.85
CA THR A 147 8.47 3.71 2.57
C THR A 147 8.73 4.92 1.69
N MET A 148 9.90 4.99 1.05
CA MET A 148 10.19 6.07 0.11
C MET A 148 11.20 5.69 -0.97
N ASN A 149 10.95 6.21 -2.17
CA ASN A 149 11.91 6.18 -3.25
C ASN A 149 12.91 7.33 -3.07
N CYS A 150 14.20 6.99 -3.09
CA CYS A 150 15.30 7.91 -2.84
C CYS A 150 15.80 8.63 -4.09
N ARG A 151 15.12 8.47 -5.23
CA ARG A 151 15.38 9.13 -6.52
C ARG A 151 16.85 8.99 -6.95
N TYR A 152 17.32 7.74 -7.02
CA TYR A 152 18.71 7.37 -7.25
C TYR A 152 19.68 8.00 -6.25
N GLY A 153 19.42 7.82 -4.95
CA GLY A 153 20.27 8.32 -3.89
C GLY A 153 20.17 9.82 -3.58
N ARG A 154 19.42 10.60 -4.36
CA ARG A 154 19.33 12.07 -4.21
C ARG A 154 18.47 12.55 -3.04
N ALA A 155 17.81 11.65 -2.33
CA ALA A 155 17.10 12.02 -1.12
C ALA A 155 18.04 12.59 -0.06
N ASP A 156 17.56 13.60 0.66
CA ASP A 156 18.29 14.23 1.75
C ASP A 156 18.22 13.33 3.00
N ALA A 157 19.39 12.87 3.45
CA ALA A 157 19.52 12.00 4.61
C ALA A 157 19.03 12.69 5.90
N ALA A 158 19.32 13.98 6.08
CA ALA A 158 18.92 14.71 7.28
C ALA A 158 17.39 14.83 7.37
N GLU A 159 16.72 15.04 6.24
CA GLU A 159 15.27 15.11 6.17
C GLU A 159 14.61 13.75 6.43
N ILE A 160 15.25 12.66 5.98
CA ILE A 160 14.81 11.29 6.30
C ILE A 160 14.87 11.05 7.81
N ILE A 161 16.02 11.35 8.44
CA ILE A 161 16.23 11.21 9.89
C ILE A 161 15.22 12.05 10.69
N ARG A 162 14.99 13.29 10.24
CA ARG A 162 13.99 14.18 10.85
C ARG A 162 12.60 13.55 10.82
N ASN A 163 12.17 13.02 9.68
CA ASN A 163 10.87 12.36 9.55
C ASN A 163 10.77 11.07 10.37
N ILE A 164 11.86 10.30 10.48
CA ILE A 164 11.90 9.10 11.34
C ILE A 164 11.62 9.49 12.79
N ARG A 165 12.29 10.53 13.29
CA ARG A 165 12.15 11.01 14.66
C ARG A 165 10.77 11.63 14.91
N GLU A 166 10.33 12.54 14.05
CA GLU A 166 9.05 13.25 14.21
C GLU A 166 7.84 12.32 14.16
N ARG A 167 7.90 11.28 13.30
CA ARG A 167 6.77 10.35 13.07
C ARG A 167 6.91 9.03 13.83
N ASN A 168 7.95 8.89 14.67
CA ASN A 168 8.26 7.68 15.43
C ASN A 168 8.29 6.43 14.54
N ILE A 169 8.99 6.51 13.41
CA ILE A 169 9.08 5.41 12.44
C ILE A 169 9.91 4.27 13.05
N SER A 170 9.33 3.07 13.04
CA SER A 170 9.95 1.83 13.54
C SER A 170 10.55 0.98 12.42
N VAL A 171 10.06 1.12 11.20
CA VAL A 171 10.56 0.39 10.02
C VAL A 171 10.66 1.34 8.83
N LEU A 172 11.84 1.40 8.22
CA LEU A 172 12.12 2.20 7.03
C LEU A 172 12.42 1.30 5.83
N ALA A 173 11.67 1.48 4.74
CA ALA A 173 11.89 0.80 3.47
C ALA A 173 12.28 1.81 2.39
N LEU A 174 13.49 1.68 1.84
CA LEU A 174 14.03 2.61 0.85
C LEU A 174 14.14 1.95 -0.53
N GLN A 175 13.75 2.66 -1.58
CA GLN A 175 13.98 2.26 -2.99
C GLN A 175 14.95 3.21 -3.69
N GLU A 176 15.62 2.72 -4.74
CA GLU A 176 16.62 3.50 -5.50
C GLU A 176 17.75 4.08 -4.61
N VAL A 177 18.21 3.28 -3.64
CA VAL A 177 19.31 3.64 -2.74
C VAL A 177 20.65 3.48 -3.45
N THR A 178 21.59 4.36 -3.15
CA THR A 178 23.00 4.30 -3.60
C THR A 178 23.92 4.20 -2.39
N ASP A 179 25.12 3.68 -2.56
CA ASP A 179 26.12 3.59 -1.48
C ASP A 179 26.39 4.95 -0.82
N ASP A 180 26.49 6.02 -1.62
CA ASP A 180 26.62 7.39 -1.11
C ASP A 180 25.48 7.82 -0.16
N LEU A 181 24.25 7.39 -0.44
CA LEU A 181 23.12 7.70 0.43
C LEU A 181 23.19 6.89 1.72
N ILE A 182 23.65 5.63 1.66
CA ILE A 182 23.88 4.80 2.84
C ILE A 182 24.93 5.46 3.73
N THR A 183 26.02 5.95 3.16
CA THR A 183 27.05 6.69 3.90
C THR A 183 26.47 7.93 4.58
N ARG A 184 25.74 8.78 3.84
CA ARG A 184 25.11 9.98 4.44
C ARG A 184 24.08 9.67 5.52
N LEU A 185 23.32 8.58 5.39
CA LEU A 185 22.39 8.12 6.44
C LEU A 185 23.14 7.60 7.67
N THR A 186 24.26 6.90 7.45
CA THR A 186 25.13 6.41 8.53
C THR A 186 25.76 7.56 9.29
N GLU A 187 26.26 8.58 8.57
CA GLU A 187 26.80 9.83 9.15
C GLU A 187 25.73 10.66 9.88
N ALA A 188 24.46 10.51 9.50
CA ALA A 188 23.33 11.14 10.18
C ALA A 188 22.75 10.29 11.32
N ASP A 189 23.53 9.32 11.82
CA ASP A 189 23.21 8.47 12.96
C ASP A 189 21.93 7.62 12.81
N ILE A 190 21.65 7.15 11.59
CA ILE A 190 20.51 6.25 11.37
C ILE A 190 20.55 5.00 12.25
N ASN A 191 21.75 4.52 12.58
CA ASN A 191 21.97 3.31 13.37
C ASN A 191 21.49 3.47 14.83
N GLU A 192 21.43 4.69 15.36
CA GLU A 192 20.88 4.95 16.70
C GLU A 192 19.35 4.84 16.70
N LEU A 193 18.71 5.27 15.61
CA LEU A 193 17.26 5.28 15.47
C LEU A 193 16.72 3.92 15.02
N LEU A 194 17.43 3.27 14.10
CA LEU A 194 17.05 2.01 13.45
C LEU A 194 18.29 1.12 13.39
N PRO A 195 18.59 0.30 14.42
CA PRO A 195 19.86 -0.43 14.53
C PRO A 195 19.98 -1.64 13.61
N TYR A 196 18.88 -2.09 13.01
CA TYR A 196 18.84 -3.26 12.15
C TYR A 196 18.67 -2.85 10.69
N HIS A 197 19.56 -3.36 9.84
CA HIS A 197 19.58 -3.06 8.41
C HIS A 197 19.65 -4.35 7.59
N GLN A 198 18.92 -4.36 6.47
CA GLN A 198 19.03 -5.38 5.45
C GLN A 198 19.14 -4.69 4.09
N PHE A 199 20.18 -5.02 3.35
CA PHE A 199 20.42 -4.51 2.01
C PHE A 199 20.00 -5.55 0.97
N GLY A 200 19.50 -5.08 -0.18
CA GLY A 200 19.26 -5.93 -1.34
C GLY A 200 20.58 -6.31 -2.02
N ASP A 201 20.58 -7.42 -2.75
CA ASP A 201 21.74 -7.82 -3.54
C ASP A 201 22.06 -6.78 -4.61
N ALA A 202 23.35 -6.50 -4.79
CA ALA A 202 23.82 -5.70 -5.92
C ALA A 202 23.45 -6.41 -7.23
N LYS A 203 22.86 -5.66 -8.17
CA LYS A 203 22.40 -6.18 -9.45
C LYS A 203 23.43 -5.97 -10.55
#